data_AF-A0A5D2P2C2-F1
#
_entry.id   AF-A0A5D2P2C2-F1
#
_cell.length_a   1.000
_cell.length_b   1.000
_cell.length_c   1.000
_cell.angle_alpha   90.00
_cell.angle_beta   90.00
_cell.angle_gamma   90.00
#
_symmetry.space_group_name_H-M   'P 1'
#
loop_
_entity.id
_entity.type
_entity.pdbx_description
1 polymer ?
#
loop_
_entity_poly.entity_id
_entity_poly.type
_entity_poly.pdbx_seq_one_letter_code
_entity_poly.pdbx_strand_id
1 'polypeptide(L)'
;MKRLRSYYMQFRHNNNQAMERKWIFPLAVGSIVSLFLLFLTTLTSFDGSPFLFFYRSSAVTGGSSPFVENQLKPIPISTLPPSPRFAYLISGSAGDGRMLKRTLLALYHPLNQYVVHLDREASSEERLDLEKFVKDHPVLNKVGNVRMIVKANLVTYRGPTMVANTLHAAAILLKKGGDWDWFINLSASDYPLVTQDDLLHTFSYLPRDLNFIDHTSNIGWKEFQRAKPIIIDPGLYSMRKADVFWVTQKRSVPTAFKLFTGSAWMALSRPFVDYCIWGWDNLPRTVLMYYANFLSSPEGYFHTVICNAQEFRNTTVNSDLHFISWDNPPKQHPHLLRLADMQRMIDSNAPFARKFPRDDPVLDKIDSEILSRGPDMFTPGGWCVGSGKNGTDPCTLIGNRSVIRPGPGAKRLEKLISSLLSIDNFRPRQCK
;
A
#
# COMPACT_ATOMS: atom_id res chain seq x y z
N MET A 1 63.96 -29.75 -6.44
CA MET A 1 64.97 -28.78 -5.95
C MET A 1 65.16 -27.67 -6.98
N LYS A 2 65.19 -26.40 -6.55
CA LYS A 2 65.31 -25.15 -7.34
C LYS A 2 64.11 -24.77 -8.25
N ARG A 3 63.11 -24.07 -7.68
CA ARG A 3 62.41 -22.89 -8.27
C ARG A 3 61.21 -22.39 -7.44
N LEU A 4 61.36 -22.28 -6.12
CA LEU A 4 60.32 -21.72 -5.24
C LEU A 4 60.87 -20.72 -4.18
N ARG A 5 62.07 -20.17 -4.41
CA ARG A 5 62.72 -19.21 -3.51
C ARG A 5 62.81 -17.78 -4.03
N SER A 6 62.32 -17.50 -5.24
CA SER A 6 62.44 -16.17 -5.88
C SER A 6 61.20 -15.28 -5.74
N TYR A 7 60.07 -15.80 -5.26
CA TYR A 7 58.81 -15.02 -5.19
C TYR A 7 58.51 -14.44 -3.80
N TYR A 8 59.27 -14.81 -2.77
CA TYR A 8 59.06 -14.35 -1.38
C TYR A 8 60.15 -13.41 -0.84
N MET A 9 61.21 -13.11 -1.60
CA MET A 9 62.26 -12.15 -1.19
C MET A 9 62.15 -10.77 -1.85
N GLN A 10 61.23 -10.58 -2.79
CA GLN A 10 61.06 -9.28 -3.49
C GLN A 10 59.94 -8.41 -2.90
N PHE A 11 59.31 -8.87 -1.82
CA PHE A 11 58.32 -8.10 -1.05
C PHE A 11 58.84 -7.57 0.29
N ARG A 12 60.11 -7.85 0.64
CA ARG A 12 60.64 -7.57 1.98
C ARG A 12 61.74 -6.51 2.06
N HIS A 13 61.98 -5.77 0.98
CA HIS A 13 63.08 -4.80 0.98
C HIS A 13 62.90 -3.51 0.17
N ASN A 14 61.68 -2.99 0.02
CA ASN A 14 61.55 -1.64 -0.55
C ASN A 14 60.31 -0.83 -0.17
N ASN A 15 59.84 -0.85 1.08
CA ASN A 15 58.89 0.19 1.53
C ASN A 15 58.93 0.55 3.04
N ASN A 16 59.93 0.08 3.78
CA ASN A 16 60.19 0.59 5.12
C ASN A 16 61.12 1.80 5.03
N GLN A 17 60.59 2.98 4.70
CA GLN A 17 61.14 4.28 5.17
C GLN A 17 60.34 5.55 4.80
N ALA A 18 59.11 5.46 4.25
CA ALA A 18 58.35 6.67 3.91
C ALA A 18 56.88 6.69 4.40
N MET A 19 56.47 5.71 5.20
CA MET A 19 55.11 5.60 5.73
C MET A 19 55.10 5.78 7.25
N GLU A 20 55.68 6.87 7.76
CA GLU A 20 55.67 7.11 9.21
C GLU A 20 55.47 8.57 9.65
N ARG A 21 55.10 9.50 8.76
CA ARG A 21 54.87 10.91 9.19
C ARG A 21 53.63 11.61 8.64
N LYS A 22 52.91 11.03 7.68
CA LYS A 22 51.76 11.71 7.04
C LYS A 22 50.49 11.75 7.90
N TRP A 23 50.33 10.81 8.83
CA TRP A 23 49.20 10.80 9.77
C TRP A 23 49.50 11.46 11.11
N ILE A 24 50.79 11.62 11.46
CA ILE A 24 51.20 12.24 12.73
C ILE A 24 50.75 13.69 12.79
N PHE A 25 50.88 14.43 11.68
CA PHE A 25 50.48 15.84 11.64
C PHE A 25 48.97 16.06 11.82
N PRO A 26 48.07 15.41 11.05
CA PRO A 26 46.62 15.57 11.27
C PRO A 26 46.15 15.02 12.62
N LEU A 27 46.78 13.96 13.13
CA LEU A 27 46.43 13.39 14.43
C LEU A 27 46.91 14.26 15.60
N ALA A 28 48.09 14.88 15.47
CA ALA A 28 48.58 15.89 16.42
C ALA A 28 47.71 17.15 16.40
N VAL A 29 47.33 17.65 15.21
CA VAL A 29 46.42 18.81 15.09
C VAL A 29 45.06 18.48 15.70
N GLY A 30 44.48 17.32 15.40
CA GLY A 30 43.21 16.89 15.99
C GLY A 30 43.29 16.76 17.51
N SER A 31 44.39 16.22 18.04
CA SER A 31 44.60 16.08 19.48
C SER A 31 44.81 17.44 20.17
N ILE A 32 45.56 18.37 19.56
CA ILE A 32 45.73 19.74 20.07
C ILE A 32 44.40 20.49 20.09
N VAL A 33 43.58 20.39 19.04
CA VAL A 33 42.25 21.02 19.00
C VAL A 33 41.34 20.42 20.07
N SER A 34 41.35 19.10 20.25
CA SER A 34 40.53 18.45 21.27
C SER A 34 40.96 18.81 22.69
N LEU A 35 42.28 18.90 22.95
CA LEU A 35 42.83 19.35 24.23
C LEU A 35 42.56 20.83 24.48
N PHE A 36 42.60 21.67 23.45
CA PHE A 36 42.24 23.08 23.54
C PHE A 36 40.77 23.28 23.89
N LEU A 37 39.86 22.51 23.27
CA LEU A 37 38.43 22.52 23.60
C LEU A 37 38.15 22.02 25.02
N LEU A 38 38.87 20.99 25.49
CA LEU A 38 38.81 20.53 26.88
C LEU A 38 39.40 21.55 27.86
N PHE A 39 40.45 22.27 27.48
CA PHE A 39 41.00 23.34 28.31
C PHE A 39 40.01 24.51 28.43
N LEU A 40 39.32 24.86 27.35
CA LEU A 40 38.24 25.85 27.33
C LEU A 40 37.04 25.48 28.22
N THR A 41 36.75 24.20 28.47
CA THR A 41 35.71 23.81 29.44
C THR A 41 36.19 23.92 30.89
N THR A 42 37.50 23.91 31.14
CA THR A 42 38.08 24.06 32.49
C THR A 42 38.37 25.51 32.89
N LEU A 43 38.41 26.43 31.93
CA LEU A 43 38.49 27.86 32.20
C LEU A 43 37.15 28.33 32.76
N THR A 44 37.13 28.59 34.07
CA THR A 44 36.04 29.27 34.75
C THR A 44 36.28 30.78 34.68
N SER A 45 35.22 31.52 34.37
CA SER A 45 35.22 32.99 34.48
C SER A 45 35.48 33.41 35.93
N PHE A 46 35.88 34.66 36.18
CA PHE A 46 36.02 35.20 37.55
C PHE A 46 34.74 35.10 38.42
N ASP A 47 33.58 34.79 37.80
CA ASP A 47 32.29 34.51 38.44
C ASP A 47 31.88 33.00 38.44
N GLY A 48 32.82 32.08 38.15
CA GLY A 48 32.62 30.64 38.34
C GLY A 48 31.78 29.90 37.28
N SER A 49 31.50 30.49 36.12
CA SER A 49 30.76 29.84 35.03
C SER A 49 31.67 29.40 33.85
N PRO A 50 31.49 28.17 33.30
CA PRO A 50 32.28 27.64 32.18
C PRO A 50 31.83 28.16 30.80
N PHE A 51 32.77 28.30 29.85
CA PHE A 51 32.62 29.03 28.57
C PHE A 51 31.89 28.29 27.43
N LEU A 52 31.55 27.00 27.54
CA LEU A 52 30.77 26.29 26.52
C LEU A 52 29.32 26.08 27.00
N PHE A 53 28.39 26.76 26.32
CA PHE A 53 26.94 26.64 26.50
C PHE A 53 26.43 25.26 26.04
N PHE A 54 26.69 24.23 26.83
CA PHE A 54 25.77 23.11 26.93
C PHE A 54 24.64 23.53 27.86
N TYR A 55 23.41 23.51 27.34
CA TYR A 55 22.16 23.82 28.03
C TYR A 55 22.15 23.29 29.47
N ARG A 56 22.45 24.17 30.43
CA ARG A 56 22.08 24.00 31.84
C ARG A 56 20.90 24.92 32.07
N SER A 57 19.76 24.30 32.39
CA SER A 57 18.53 24.95 32.77
C SER A 57 18.78 25.94 33.91
N SER A 58 18.60 27.23 33.63
CA SER A 58 18.64 28.28 34.64
C SER A 58 17.51 28.05 35.64
N ALA A 59 17.87 27.87 36.91
CA ALA A 59 16.93 28.03 38.01
C ALA A 59 16.54 29.51 38.08
N VAL A 60 15.33 29.83 37.59
CA VAL A 60 14.70 31.13 37.81
C VAL A 60 13.94 31.05 39.12
N THR A 61 14.48 31.73 40.13
CA THR A 61 13.75 32.11 41.33
C THR A 61 12.72 33.19 40.99
N GLY A 62 11.44 32.89 41.21
CA GLY A 62 10.39 33.88 41.43
C GLY A 62 9.57 34.30 40.20
N GLY A 63 8.29 33.91 40.20
CA GLY A 63 7.23 34.77 39.65
C GLY A 63 6.66 34.43 38.26
N SER A 64 6.35 33.18 37.96
CA SER A 64 5.21 32.75 37.11
C SER A 64 5.33 31.24 36.86
N SER A 65 4.24 30.50 37.09
CA SER A 65 4.21 29.05 36.91
C SER A 65 4.54 28.68 35.45
N PRO A 66 5.56 27.86 35.16
CA PRO A 66 5.89 27.42 33.80
C PRO A 66 5.07 26.17 33.43
N PHE A 67 3.87 26.02 33.99
CA PHE A 67 3.01 24.90 33.66
C PHE A 67 2.38 25.12 32.28
N VAL A 68 2.84 24.33 31.32
CA VAL A 68 2.29 24.22 29.95
C VAL A 68 0.83 23.75 29.96
N GLU A 69 0.27 23.36 31.12
CA GLU A 69 -1.11 22.87 31.27
C GLU A 69 -2.17 23.85 30.78
N ASN A 70 -1.97 25.16 30.92
CA ASN A 70 -2.95 26.13 30.41
C ASN A 70 -2.96 26.25 28.88
N GLN A 71 -1.98 25.64 28.18
CA GLN A 71 -1.96 25.50 26.72
C GLN A 71 -2.26 24.07 26.25
N LEU A 72 -2.33 23.09 27.17
CA LEU A 72 -2.82 21.76 26.88
C LEU A 72 -4.34 21.81 26.85
N LYS A 73 -4.91 22.04 25.66
CA LYS A 73 -6.31 21.66 25.43
C LYS A 73 -6.37 20.14 25.55
N PRO A 74 -7.06 19.55 26.54
CA PRO A 74 -7.27 18.11 26.55
C PRO A 74 -7.89 17.75 25.20
N ILE A 75 -7.21 16.87 24.45
CA ILE A 75 -7.82 16.24 23.29
C ILE A 75 -9.08 15.59 23.85
N PRO A 76 -10.28 15.92 23.34
CA PRO A 76 -11.48 15.25 23.81
C PRO A 76 -11.23 13.76 23.63
N ILE A 77 -11.19 13.03 24.75
CA ILE A 77 -11.10 11.58 24.75
C ILE A 77 -12.44 11.13 24.22
N SER A 78 -12.54 11.06 22.88
CA SER A 78 -13.57 10.28 22.23
C SER A 78 -13.32 8.85 22.70
N THR A 79 -14.22 8.34 23.52
CA THR A 79 -14.18 6.95 23.99
C THR A 79 -14.31 5.95 22.84
N LEU A 80 -14.72 6.43 21.66
CA LEU A 80 -14.74 5.68 20.41
C LEU A 80 -13.51 6.01 19.56
N PRO A 81 -12.83 5.01 18.98
CA PRO A 81 -11.74 5.25 18.05
C PRO A 81 -12.23 6.10 16.87
N PRO A 82 -11.37 6.95 16.28
CA PRO A 82 -11.75 7.79 15.14
C PRO A 82 -12.25 6.93 13.98
N SER A 83 -13.14 7.44 13.12
CA SER A 83 -13.62 6.68 11.96
C SER A 83 -12.44 6.10 11.14
N PRO A 84 -12.56 4.85 10.66
CA PRO A 84 -11.50 4.25 9.87
C PRO A 84 -11.31 5.01 8.56
N ARG A 85 -10.15 4.81 7.93
CA ARG A 85 -9.81 5.46 6.66
C ARG A 85 -9.18 4.46 5.72
N PHE A 86 -9.66 4.42 4.48
CA PHE A 86 -9.13 3.55 3.45
C PHE A 86 -8.16 4.29 2.53
N ALA A 87 -7.16 3.57 2.05
CA ALA A 87 -6.22 4.02 1.05
C ALA A 87 -6.35 3.13 -0.19
N TYR A 88 -6.80 3.70 -1.31
CA TYR A 88 -7.06 2.94 -2.53
C TYR A 88 -5.95 3.11 -3.55
N LEU A 89 -5.53 2.00 -4.17
CA LEU A 89 -4.95 2.01 -5.50
C LEU A 89 -6.04 1.63 -6.50
N ILE A 90 -6.31 2.49 -7.49
CA ILE A 90 -7.19 2.17 -8.63
C ILE A 90 -6.34 2.22 -9.90
N SER A 91 -6.08 1.07 -10.52
CA SER A 91 -5.20 0.96 -11.68
C SER A 91 -5.93 0.51 -12.95
N GLY A 92 -5.60 1.11 -14.09
CA GLY A 92 -6.11 0.71 -15.41
C GLY A 92 -4.99 0.59 -16.45
N SER A 93 -5.38 0.15 -17.65
CA SER A 93 -4.55 0.02 -18.84
C SER A 93 -5.11 0.86 -19.99
N ALA A 94 -4.60 0.68 -21.20
CA ALA A 94 -5.12 1.33 -22.40
C ALA A 94 -6.65 1.19 -22.56
N GLY A 95 -7.34 2.32 -22.70
CA GLY A 95 -8.79 2.42 -22.88
C GLY A 95 -9.62 2.28 -21.58
N ASP A 96 -8.98 2.23 -20.42
CA ASP A 96 -9.66 2.14 -19.12
C ASP A 96 -9.92 3.51 -18.46
N GLY A 97 -9.51 4.63 -19.06
CA GLY A 97 -9.57 5.96 -18.46
C GLY A 97 -10.97 6.35 -17.97
N ARG A 98 -12.02 6.09 -18.76
CA ARG A 98 -13.42 6.35 -18.34
C ARG A 98 -13.85 5.48 -17.19
N MET A 99 -13.57 4.17 -17.27
CA MET A 99 -13.89 3.22 -16.20
C MET A 99 -13.16 3.57 -14.90
N LEU A 100 -11.93 4.03 -14.98
CA LEU A 100 -11.13 4.45 -13.83
C LEU A 100 -11.77 5.69 -13.17
N LYS A 101 -12.15 6.71 -13.94
CA LYS A 101 -12.87 7.89 -13.44
C LYS A 101 -14.18 7.50 -12.76
N ARG A 102 -15.00 6.66 -13.42
CA ARG A 102 -16.28 6.17 -12.89
C ARG A 102 -16.10 5.44 -11.56
N THR A 103 -15.10 4.55 -11.48
CA THR A 103 -14.79 3.76 -10.29
C THR A 103 -14.27 4.65 -9.15
N LEU A 104 -13.41 5.63 -9.46
CA LEU A 104 -12.94 6.62 -8.48
C LEU A 104 -14.10 7.39 -7.86
N LEU A 105 -15.04 7.89 -8.68
CA LEU A 105 -16.21 8.61 -8.19
C LEU A 105 -17.16 7.72 -7.37
N ALA A 106 -17.32 6.45 -7.75
CA ALA A 106 -18.10 5.45 -7.01
C ALA A 106 -17.51 5.19 -5.60
N LEU A 107 -16.19 5.18 -5.49
CA LEU A 107 -15.45 4.87 -4.27
C LEU A 107 -15.10 6.11 -3.43
N TYR A 108 -15.43 7.32 -3.89
CA TYR A 108 -14.91 8.53 -3.27
C TYR A 108 -15.56 8.82 -1.92
N HIS A 109 -14.73 9.13 -0.94
CA HIS A 109 -15.11 9.68 0.36
C HIS A 109 -13.98 10.60 0.85
N PRO A 110 -14.29 11.78 1.44
CA PRO A 110 -13.28 12.78 1.79
C PRO A 110 -12.38 12.39 2.99
N LEU A 111 -12.68 11.29 3.70
CA LEU A 111 -11.79 10.70 4.72
C LEU A 111 -10.72 9.77 4.14
N ASN A 112 -10.97 9.18 2.98
CA ASN A 112 -10.11 8.18 2.38
C ASN A 112 -8.98 8.83 1.57
N GLN A 113 -8.01 8.03 1.16
CA GLN A 113 -6.88 8.42 0.32
C GLN A 113 -6.88 7.61 -0.97
N TYR A 114 -6.47 8.21 -2.08
CA TYR A 114 -6.51 7.57 -3.38
C TYR A 114 -5.22 7.79 -4.16
N VAL A 115 -4.74 6.72 -4.79
CA VAL A 115 -3.77 6.75 -5.87
C VAL A 115 -4.41 6.14 -7.11
N VAL A 116 -4.46 6.91 -8.19
CA VAL A 116 -4.89 6.44 -9.50
C VAL A 116 -3.70 6.25 -10.44
N HIS A 117 -3.77 5.22 -11.27
CA HIS A 117 -2.71 4.87 -12.20
C HIS A 117 -3.28 4.34 -13.52
N LEU A 118 -2.91 4.94 -14.63
CA LEU A 118 -3.02 4.34 -15.95
C LEU A 118 -1.62 3.92 -16.38
N ASP A 119 -1.46 2.65 -16.76
CA ASP A 119 -0.17 2.09 -17.12
C ASP A 119 0.38 2.69 -18.43
N ARG A 120 1.61 2.33 -18.76
CA ARG A 120 2.32 2.88 -19.92
C ARG A 120 1.74 2.43 -21.27
N GLU A 121 0.86 1.43 -21.30
CA GLU A 121 0.13 1.04 -22.51
C GLU A 121 -0.91 2.09 -22.90
N ALA A 122 -1.49 2.79 -21.91
CA ALA A 122 -2.41 3.89 -22.15
C ALA A 122 -1.71 5.07 -22.85
N SER A 123 -2.43 5.68 -23.78
CA SER A 123 -1.90 6.78 -24.59
C SER A 123 -1.54 7.99 -23.71
N SER A 124 -0.69 8.88 -24.23
CA SER A 124 -0.36 10.11 -23.49
C SER A 124 -1.59 10.99 -23.28
N GLU A 125 -2.48 11.04 -24.26
CA GLU A 125 -3.73 11.78 -24.24
C GLU A 125 -4.67 11.24 -23.15
N GLU A 126 -4.85 9.92 -23.08
CA GLU A 126 -5.68 9.28 -22.05
C GLU A 126 -5.14 9.52 -20.64
N ARG A 127 -3.81 9.45 -20.47
CA ARG A 127 -3.17 9.74 -19.17
C ARG A 127 -3.28 11.22 -18.79
N LEU A 128 -3.11 12.13 -19.75
CA LEU A 128 -3.28 13.57 -19.53
C LEU A 128 -4.74 13.92 -19.19
N ASP A 129 -5.71 13.27 -19.83
CA ASP A 129 -7.13 13.42 -19.52
C ASP A 129 -7.48 12.98 -18.09
N LEU A 130 -6.91 11.86 -17.62
CA LEU A 130 -7.05 11.45 -16.22
C LEU A 130 -6.37 12.44 -15.26
N GLU A 131 -5.17 12.90 -15.58
CA GLU A 131 -4.45 13.88 -14.74
C GLU A 131 -5.23 15.18 -14.61
N LYS A 132 -5.75 15.70 -15.74
CA LYS A 132 -6.59 16.89 -15.79
C LYS A 132 -7.85 16.70 -14.98
N PHE A 133 -8.54 15.57 -15.13
CA PHE A 133 -9.73 15.25 -14.34
C PHE A 133 -9.45 15.31 -12.83
N VAL A 134 -8.38 14.68 -12.35
CA VAL A 134 -8.04 14.70 -10.91
C VAL A 134 -7.71 16.11 -10.42
N LYS A 135 -7.00 16.91 -11.23
CA LYS A 135 -6.59 18.28 -10.88
C LYS A 135 -7.73 19.28 -10.93
N ASP A 136 -8.62 19.17 -11.92
CA ASP A 136 -9.61 20.19 -12.23
C ASP A 136 -10.97 19.88 -11.60
N HIS A 137 -11.23 18.64 -11.17
CA HIS A 137 -12.49 18.30 -10.52
C HIS A 137 -12.63 19.07 -9.18
N PRO A 138 -13.69 19.89 -9.00
CA PRO A 138 -13.78 20.84 -7.88
C PRO A 138 -13.64 20.20 -6.50
N VAL A 139 -14.34 19.08 -6.26
CA VAL A 139 -14.28 18.35 -4.98
C VAL A 139 -12.92 17.70 -4.77
N LEU A 140 -12.38 16.97 -5.76
CA LEU A 140 -11.10 16.28 -5.65
C LEU A 140 -9.95 17.26 -5.39
N ASN A 141 -9.95 18.38 -6.12
CA ASN A 141 -8.98 19.47 -5.95
C ASN A 141 -9.07 20.08 -4.55
N LYS A 142 -10.29 20.45 -4.11
CA LYS A 142 -10.53 21.10 -2.82
C LYS A 142 -10.15 20.22 -1.63
N VAL A 143 -10.38 18.91 -1.72
CA VAL A 143 -10.05 17.97 -0.63
C VAL A 143 -8.58 17.53 -0.69
N GLY A 144 -8.01 17.39 -1.89
CA GLY A 144 -6.59 17.07 -2.09
C GLY A 144 -6.20 15.64 -1.71
N ASN A 145 -7.16 14.71 -1.63
CA ASN A 145 -6.93 13.32 -1.20
C ASN A 145 -6.77 12.31 -2.36
N VAL A 146 -6.79 12.77 -3.61
CA VAL A 146 -6.56 11.94 -4.81
C VAL A 146 -5.25 12.33 -5.47
N ARG A 147 -4.41 11.34 -5.78
CA ARG A 147 -3.11 11.52 -6.44
C ARG A 147 -3.00 10.62 -7.65
N MET A 148 -2.37 11.10 -8.72
CA MET A 148 -2.08 10.27 -9.89
C MET A 148 -0.59 9.92 -9.94
N ILE A 149 -0.29 8.68 -10.31
CA ILE A 149 1.06 8.28 -10.74
C ILE A 149 1.25 8.80 -12.17
N VAL A 150 1.83 10.01 -12.31
CA VAL A 150 2.02 10.68 -13.60
C VAL A 150 3.10 9.99 -14.45
N LYS A 151 4.20 9.54 -13.81
CA LYS A 151 5.21 8.69 -14.44
C LYS A 151 4.66 7.26 -14.50
N ALA A 152 3.86 7.00 -15.54
CA ALA A 152 3.19 5.72 -15.73
C ALA A 152 4.18 4.55 -15.70
N ASN A 153 3.88 3.56 -14.86
CA ASN A 153 4.59 2.30 -14.80
C ASN A 153 4.11 1.41 -15.96
N LEU A 154 4.99 0.60 -16.54
CA LEU A 154 4.58 -0.45 -17.46
C LEU A 154 4.20 -1.69 -16.64
N VAL A 155 2.98 -2.21 -16.79
CA VAL A 155 2.44 -3.27 -15.93
C VAL A 155 2.09 -4.51 -16.73
N THR A 156 2.77 -5.61 -16.43
CA THR A 156 2.48 -6.95 -16.96
C THR A 156 1.69 -7.73 -15.90
N TYR A 157 0.46 -8.13 -16.21
CA TYR A 157 -0.45 -8.79 -15.26
C TYR A 157 0.16 -10.04 -14.62
N ARG A 158 0.84 -10.87 -15.42
CA ARG A 158 1.48 -12.13 -14.97
C ARG A 158 2.88 -11.92 -14.40
N GLY A 159 3.39 -10.70 -14.41
CA GLY A 159 4.76 -10.38 -14.05
C GLY A 159 4.90 -9.64 -12.71
N PRO A 160 6.15 -9.49 -12.22
CA PRO A 160 6.49 -8.69 -11.04
C PRO A 160 6.17 -7.20 -11.16
N THR A 161 6.06 -6.64 -12.37
CA THR A 161 5.81 -5.20 -12.53
C THR A 161 4.47 -4.74 -11.94
N MET A 162 3.46 -5.62 -11.88
CA MET A 162 2.22 -5.34 -11.14
C MET A 162 2.44 -5.27 -9.62
N VAL A 163 3.30 -6.12 -9.05
CA VAL A 163 3.70 -6.04 -7.64
C VAL A 163 4.43 -4.73 -7.37
N ALA A 164 5.40 -4.39 -8.22
CA ALA A 164 6.15 -3.14 -8.12
C ALA A 164 5.24 -1.91 -8.19
N ASN A 165 4.23 -1.90 -9.08
CA ASN A 165 3.25 -0.83 -9.16
C ASN A 165 2.39 -0.71 -7.88
N THR A 166 1.97 -1.86 -7.32
CA THR A 166 1.20 -1.90 -6.07
C THR A 166 2.01 -1.35 -4.90
N LEU A 167 3.27 -1.77 -4.76
CA LEU A 167 4.21 -1.26 -3.76
C LEU A 167 4.51 0.25 -3.97
N HIS A 168 4.61 0.72 -5.21
CA HIS A 168 4.82 2.13 -5.51
C HIS A 168 3.63 2.99 -5.04
N ALA A 169 2.40 2.56 -5.31
CA ALA A 169 1.20 3.25 -4.84
C ALA A 169 1.12 3.27 -3.30
N ALA A 170 1.39 2.13 -2.67
CA ALA A 170 1.47 2.01 -1.21
C ALA A 170 2.51 2.97 -0.60
N ALA A 171 3.71 3.04 -1.19
CA ALA A 171 4.76 3.96 -0.75
C ALA A 171 4.34 5.45 -0.88
N ILE A 172 3.63 5.81 -1.95
CA ILE A 172 3.07 7.16 -2.11
C ILE A 172 2.05 7.45 -0.99
N LEU A 173 1.18 6.50 -0.66
CA LEU A 173 0.15 6.65 0.37
C LEU A 173 0.76 6.70 1.78
N LEU A 174 1.79 5.93 2.08
CA LEU A 174 2.54 6.04 3.34
C LEU A 174 3.23 7.40 3.47
N LYS A 175 3.84 7.89 2.39
CA LYS A 175 4.60 9.15 2.41
C LYS A 175 3.72 10.41 2.39
N LYS A 176 2.63 10.40 1.62
CA LYS A 176 1.85 11.59 1.30
C LYS A 176 0.37 11.50 1.69
N GLY A 177 -0.15 10.30 1.98
CA GLY A 177 -1.56 10.06 2.30
C GLY A 177 -1.96 10.41 3.73
N GLY A 178 -1.00 10.67 4.62
CA GLY A 178 -1.28 10.89 6.04
C GLY A 178 -1.75 9.60 6.71
N ASP A 179 -2.72 9.72 7.62
CA ASP A 179 -3.23 8.57 8.36
C ASP A 179 -4.37 7.86 7.63
N TRP A 180 -4.19 6.56 7.45
CA TRP A 180 -5.14 5.59 6.94
C TRP A 180 -4.91 4.23 7.62
N ASP A 181 -5.88 3.33 7.53
CA ASP A 181 -5.90 2.07 8.29
C ASP A 181 -5.76 0.84 7.40
N TRP A 182 -6.42 0.83 6.23
CA TRP A 182 -6.32 -0.27 5.27
C TRP A 182 -6.00 0.23 3.86
N PHE A 183 -5.10 -0.46 3.18
CA PHE A 183 -4.78 -0.31 1.77
C PHE A 183 -5.55 -1.32 0.94
N ILE A 184 -6.31 -0.86 -0.05
CA ILE A 184 -7.12 -1.70 -0.94
C ILE A 184 -6.67 -1.47 -2.37
N ASN A 185 -6.27 -2.52 -3.08
CA ASN A 185 -5.96 -2.45 -4.50
C ASN A 185 -7.16 -2.87 -5.35
N LEU A 186 -7.44 -2.13 -6.42
CA LEU A 186 -8.52 -2.36 -7.37
C LEU A 186 -8.02 -2.05 -8.79
N SER A 187 -8.65 -2.67 -9.79
CA SER A 187 -8.49 -2.30 -11.20
C SER A 187 -9.67 -1.51 -11.72
N ALA A 188 -9.55 -0.95 -12.92
CA ALA A 188 -10.65 -0.34 -13.66
C ALA A 188 -11.76 -1.33 -14.06
N SER A 189 -11.61 -2.62 -13.75
CA SER A 189 -12.64 -3.64 -13.98
C SER A 189 -13.28 -4.17 -12.69
N ASP A 190 -12.95 -3.57 -11.56
CA ASP A 190 -13.56 -3.80 -10.25
C ASP A 190 -14.61 -2.71 -9.99
N TYR A 191 -15.65 -3.03 -9.22
CA TYR A 191 -16.68 -2.05 -8.85
C TYR A 191 -17.24 -2.32 -7.45
N PRO A 192 -17.56 -1.27 -6.66
CA PRO A 192 -18.14 -1.45 -5.33
C PRO A 192 -19.59 -1.94 -5.39
N LEU A 193 -19.95 -2.80 -4.44
CA LEU A 193 -21.30 -3.31 -4.17
C LEU A 193 -21.89 -2.81 -2.84
N VAL A 194 -21.20 -1.85 -2.21
CA VAL A 194 -21.60 -1.14 -1.00
C VAL A 194 -21.14 0.32 -1.11
N THR A 195 -21.79 1.21 -0.38
CA THR A 195 -21.35 2.61 -0.30
C THR A 195 -20.09 2.73 0.57
N GLN A 196 -19.37 3.85 0.46
CA GLN A 196 -18.24 4.10 1.35
C GLN A 196 -18.68 4.23 2.81
N ASP A 197 -19.86 4.80 3.06
CA ASP A 197 -20.43 4.91 4.40
C ASP A 197 -20.73 3.53 5.00
N ASP A 198 -21.23 2.58 4.19
CA ASP A 198 -21.40 1.18 4.59
C ASP A 198 -20.07 0.55 5.01
N LEU A 199 -19.04 0.72 4.17
CA LEU A 199 -17.72 0.14 4.40
C LEU A 199 -17.05 0.75 5.66
N LEU A 200 -17.08 2.07 5.79
CA LEU A 200 -16.55 2.80 6.94
C LEU A 200 -17.27 2.42 8.24
N HIS A 201 -18.59 2.29 8.19
CA HIS A 201 -19.38 1.84 9.33
C HIS A 201 -18.98 0.43 9.76
N THR A 202 -19.01 -0.55 8.86
CA THR A 202 -18.74 -1.95 9.24
C THR A 202 -17.29 -2.15 9.68
N PHE A 203 -16.31 -1.49 9.05
CA PHE A 203 -14.90 -1.58 9.46
C PHE A 203 -14.59 -0.82 10.75
N SER A 204 -15.46 0.08 11.22
CA SER A 204 -15.23 0.79 12.49
C SER A 204 -15.22 -0.14 13.71
N TYR A 205 -15.85 -1.30 13.58
CA TYR A 205 -15.91 -2.34 14.62
C TYR A 205 -14.77 -3.37 14.53
N LEU A 206 -13.87 -3.23 13.55
CA LEU A 206 -12.82 -4.21 13.28
C LEU A 206 -11.47 -3.81 13.90
N PRO A 207 -10.70 -4.79 14.40
CA PRO A 207 -9.29 -4.57 14.70
C PRO A 207 -8.53 -4.13 13.44
N ARG A 208 -7.79 -3.01 13.55
CA ARG A 208 -7.10 -2.35 12.43
C ARG A 208 -5.87 -3.09 11.91
N ASP A 209 -5.44 -4.12 12.63
CA ASP A 209 -4.33 -4.99 12.28
C ASP A 209 -4.75 -6.15 11.37
N LEU A 210 -6.06 -6.37 11.15
CA LEU A 210 -6.54 -7.42 10.26
C LEU A 210 -6.17 -7.17 8.79
N ASN A 211 -5.77 -8.25 8.11
CA ASN A 211 -5.41 -8.27 6.70
C ASN A 211 -6.35 -9.23 5.95
N PHE A 212 -7.20 -8.70 5.07
CA PHE A 212 -8.06 -9.50 4.20
C PHE A 212 -7.28 -9.88 2.95
N ILE A 213 -6.83 -11.14 2.94
CA ILE A 213 -6.01 -11.72 1.89
C ILE A 213 -6.39 -13.20 1.76
N ASP A 214 -6.99 -13.57 0.63
CA ASP A 214 -7.25 -14.98 0.31
C ASP A 214 -5.91 -15.69 0.10
N HIS A 215 -5.65 -16.81 0.78
CA HIS A 215 -4.37 -17.50 0.69
C HIS A 215 -4.48 -19.01 0.91
N THR A 216 -3.54 -19.73 0.31
CA THR A 216 -3.28 -21.16 0.56
C THR A 216 -1.81 -21.48 0.42
N SER A 217 -1.32 -22.38 1.28
CA SER A 217 0.01 -22.98 1.16
C SER A 217 0.02 -24.21 0.25
N ASN A 218 -1.14 -24.74 -0.13
CA ASN A 218 -1.24 -25.88 -1.04
C ASN A 218 -1.12 -25.38 -2.49
N ILE A 219 0.12 -25.23 -2.94
CA ILE A 219 0.40 -24.68 -4.27
C ILE A 219 0.26 -25.72 -5.39
N GLY A 220 0.26 -27.02 -5.09
CA GLY A 220 0.01 -28.12 -6.04
C GLY A 220 0.68 -27.94 -7.41
N TRP A 221 -0.10 -27.97 -8.48
CA TRP A 221 0.39 -27.79 -9.86
C TRP A 221 1.12 -26.44 -10.09
N LYS A 222 0.81 -25.40 -9.30
CA LYS A 222 1.44 -24.08 -9.41
C LYS A 222 2.93 -24.16 -9.07
N GLU A 223 3.38 -25.16 -8.30
CA GLU A 223 4.80 -25.39 -8.07
C GLU A 223 5.55 -25.59 -9.40
N PHE A 224 5.04 -26.48 -10.25
CA PHE A 224 5.68 -26.86 -11.51
C PHE A 224 5.41 -25.87 -12.65
N GLN A 225 4.28 -25.16 -12.60
CA GLN A 225 3.89 -24.21 -13.66
C GLN A 225 4.25 -22.76 -13.36
N ARG A 226 4.47 -22.39 -12.09
CA ARG A 226 4.72 -20.98 -11.69
C ARG A 226 5.99 -20.78 -10.87
N ALA A 227 6.29 -21.67 -9.91
CA ALA A 227 7.41 -21.48 -9.00
C ALA A 227 8.76 -21.92 -9.59
N LYS A 228 8.81 -23.12 -10.17
CA LYS A 228 10.01 -23.71 -10.79
C LYS A 228 10.39 -23.05 -12.13
N PRO A 229 9.45 -22.71 -13.02
CA PRO A 229 9.78 -21.96 -14.22
C PRO A 229 10.31 -20.57 -13.89
N ILE A 230 11.19 -20.07 -14.75
CA ILE A 230 11.77 -18.74 -14.63
C ILE A 230 11.20 -17.88 -15.76
N ILE A 231 10.64 -16.74 -15.41
CA ILE A 231 10.16 -15.75 -16.38
C ILE A 231 10.98 -14.47 -16.28
N ILE A 232 11.07 -13.74 -17.38
CA ILE A 232 11.57 -12.36 -17.42
C ILE A 232 10.40 -11.49 -17.86
N ASP A 233 10.09 -10.47 -17.08
CA ASP A 233 9.06 -9.49 -17.42
C ASP A 233 9.64 -8.45 -18.39
N PRO A 234 9.15 -8.36 -19.65
CA PRO A 234 9.61 -7.35 -20.59
C PRO A 234 9.41 -5.92 -20.08
N GLY A 235 8.47 -5.70 -19.16
CA GLY A 235 8.25 -4.40 -18.54
C GLY A 235 9.45 -3.85 -17.75
N LEU A 236 10.47 -4.68 -17.49
CA LEU A 236 11.71 -4.27 -16.82
C LEU A 236 12.78 -3.70 -17.77
N TYR A 237 12.72 -3.99 -19.08
CA TYR A 237 13.74 -3.58 -20.06
C TYR A 237 13.19 -3.03 -21.38
N SER A 238 11.88 -3.10 -21.60
CA SER A 238 11.19 -2.63 -22.80
C SER A 238 10.20 -1.52 -22.44
N MET A 239 9.96 -0.62 -23.38
CA MET A 239 8.91 0.40 -23.30
C MET A 239 7.57 -0.06 -23.91
N ARG A 240 7.56 -1.19 -24.63
CA ARG A 240 6.36 -1.79 -25.21
C ARG A 240 5.88 -2.93 -24.32
N LYS A 241 4.57 -2.94 -24.04
CA LYS A 241 3.93 -4.04 -23.29
C LYS A 241 3.97 -5.33 -24.11
N ALA A 242 4.31 -6.42 -23.44
CA ALA A 242 4.31 -7.77 -23.98
C ALA A 242 4.02 -8.76 -22.84
N ASP A 243 3.63 -10.00 -23.17
CA ASP A 243 3.55 -11.05 -22.16
C ASP A 243 4.96 -11.46 -21.68
N VAL A 244 5.02 -12.17 -20.57
CA VAL A 244 6.28 -12.61 -19.96
C VAL A 244 7.12 -13.48 -20.91
N PHE A 245 8.43 -13.28 -20.88
CA PHE A 245 9.38 -14.13 -21.60
C PHE A 245 9.74 -15.35 -20.75
N TRP A 246 9.72 -16.53 -21.37
CA TRP A 246 10.03 -17.79 -20.70
C TRP A 246 11.50 -18.15 -20.87
N VAL A 247 12.15 -18.44 -19.75
CA VAL A 247 13.52 -18.96 -19.74
C VAL A 247 13.46 -20.50 -19.81
N THR A 248 14.39 -21.10 -20.56
CA THR A 248 14.42 -22.55 -20.75
C THR A 248 14.84 -23.30 -19.49
N GLN A 249 15.73 -22.72 -18.69
CA GLN A 249 16.14 -23.25 -17.40
C GLN A 249 15.06 -23.06 -16.33
N LYS A 250 15.04 -24.00 -15.38
CA LYS A 250 14.17 -23.98 -14.20
C LYS A 250 15.01 -23.85 -12.93
N ARG A 251 14.38 -23.45 -11.83
CA ARG A 251 14.97 -23.43 -10.49
C ARG A 251 14.26 -24.39 -9.54
N SER A 252 14.89 -24.68 -8.41
CA SER A 252 14.22 -25.28 -7.26
C SER A 252 13.31 -24.26 -6.57
N VAL A 253 12.36 -24.76 -5.78
CA VAL A 253 11.59 -23.93 -4.84
C VAL A 253 12.50 -23.45 -3.70
N PRO A 254 12.22 -22.28 -3.10
CA PRO A 254 13.04 -21.72 -2.05
C PRO A 254 12.91 -22.56 -0.78
N THR A 255 14.01 -22.73 -0.05
CA THR A 255 14.05 -23.37 1.27
C THR A 255 14.05 -22.36 2.41
N ALA A 256 14.29 -21.09 2.12
CA ALA A 256 14.37 -20.01 3.11
C ALA A 256 13.00 -19.53 3.61
N PHE A 257 11.92 -19.79 2.87
CA PHE A 257 10.55 -19.42 3.22
C PHE A 257 9.55 -20.33 2.50
N LYS A 258 8.35 -20.48 3.06
CA LYS A 258 7.27 -21.28 2.47
C LYS A 258 6.49 -20.43 1.46
N LEU A 259 6.21 -20.97 0.29
CA LEU A 259 5.41 -20.28 -0.72
C LEU A 259 3.92 -20.33 -0.38
N PHE A 260 3.26 -19.19 -0.54
CA PHE A 260 1.80 -19.07 -0.49
C PHE A 260 1.29 -18.46 -1.79
N THR A 261 0.05 -18.83 -2.16
CA THR A 261 -0.63 -18.23 -3.31
C THR A 261 -2.08 -17.89 -2.98
N GLY A 262 -2.67 -16.96 -3.71
CA GLY A 262 -4.04 -16.51 -3.48
C GLY A 262 -4.53 -15.51 -4.52
N SER A 263 -5.52 -14.71 -4.15
CA SER A 263 -6.05 -13.64 -4.99
C SER A 263 -5.07 -12.47 -5.11
N ALA A 264 -5.00 -11.82 -6.27
CA ALA A 264 -4.21 -10.59 -6.42
C ALA A 264 -4.88 -9.37 -5.74
N TRP A 265 -6.11 -9.49 -5.26
CA TRP A 265 -6.91 -8.41 -4.64
C TRP A 265 -6.93 -8.60 -3.14
N MET A 266 -6.73 -7.51 -2.41
CA MET A 266 -6.50 -7.56 -0.97
C MET A 266 -6.99 -6.27 -0.30
N ALA A 267 -7.30 -6.36 1.00
CA ALA A 267 -7.35 -5.21 1.90
C ALA A 267 -6.32 -5.42 3.02
N LEU A 268 -5.21 -4.69 2.95
CA LEU A 268 -4.04 -4.87 3.81
C LEU A 268 -3.99 -3.78 4.87
N SER A 269 -3.76 -4.16 6.13
CA SER A 269 -3.54 -3.24 7.24
C SER A 269 -2.33 -2.33 6.97
N ARG A 270 -2.39 -1.07 7.42
CA ARG A 270 -1.27 -0.13 7.32
C ARG A 270 0.03 -0.67 7.93
N PRO A 271 0.04 -1.33 9.12
CA PRO A 271 1.26 -1.91 9.67
C PRO A 271 1.92 -2.95 8.74
N PHE A 272 1.13 -3.80 8.07
CA PHE A 272 1.69 -4.77 7.14
C PHE A 272 2.25 -4.11 5.86
N VAL A 273 1.56 -3.08 5.35
CA VAL A 273 2.05 -2.31 4.21
C VAL A 273 3.33 -1.55 4.57
N ASP A 274 3.39 -0.97 5.76
CA ASP A 274 4.59 -0.32 6.30
C ASP A 274 5.75 -1.30 6.39
N TYR A 275 5.52 -2.51 6.90
CA TYR A 275 6.51 -3.60 6.93
C TYR A 275 7.02 -3.96 5.53
N CYS A 276 6.16 -4.03 4.51
CA CYS A 276 6.58 -4.33 3.14
C CYS A 276 7.51 -3.26 2.54
N ILE A 277 7.34 -1.98 2.92
CA ILE A 277 8.08 -0.84 2.36
C ILE A 277 9.30 -0.47 3.22
N TRP A 278 9.11 -0.33 4.53
CA TRP A 278 10.06 0.21 5.50
C TRP A 278 10.58 -0.82 6.49
N GLY A 279 10.07 -2.06 6.48
CA GLY A 279 10.46 -3.11 7.41
C GLY A 279 11.99 -3.25 7.50
N TRP A 280 12.48 -3.33 8.73
CA TRP A 280 13.91 -3.55 9.03
C TRP A 280 14.31 -5.01 8.76
N ASP A 281 13.39 -5.95 8.92
CA ASP A 281 13.56 -7.33 8.51
C ASP A 281 13.72 -7.45 6.98
N ASN A 282 14.52 -8.42 6.53
CA ASN A 282 14.88 -8.56 5.12
C ASN A 282 13.91 -9.43 4.31
N LEU A 283 12.93 -10.08 4.95
CA LEU A 283 11.98 -10.99 4.31
C LEU A 283 11.24 -10.32 3.15
N PRO A 284 10.63 -9.12 3.26
CA PRO A 284 9.92 -8.50 2.14
C PRO A 284 10.81 -8.28 0.91
N ARG A 285 12.10 -7.94 1.12
CA ARG A 285 13.07 -7.71 0.04
C ARG A 285 13.55 -9.01 -0.59
N THR A 286 13.83 -10.02 0.23
CA THR A 286 14.28 -11.34 -0.24
C THR A 286 13.16 -12.03 -1.04
N VAL A 287 11.92 -11.96 -0.54
CA VAL A 287 10.74 -12.47 -1.26
C VAL A 287 10.52 -11.68 -2.55
N LEU A 288 10.69 -10.34 -2.55
CA LEU A 288 10.55 -9.53 -3.75
C LEU A 288 11.56 -9.93 -4.84
N MET A 289 12.82 -10.15 -4.46
CA MET A 289 13.85 -10.66 -5.36
C MET A 289 13.47 -12.02 -5.96
N TYR A 290 12.94 -12.94 -5.14
CA TYR A 290 12.49 -14.25 -5.62
C TYR A 290 11.31 -14.14 -6.59
N TYR A 291 10.37 -13.23 -6.33
CA TYR A 291 9.17 -13.00 -7.14
C TYR A 291 9.41 -12.17 -8.40
N ALA A 292 10.61 -11.62 -8.60
CA ALA A 292 11.03 -10.95 -9.84
C ALA A 292 11.03 -11.91 -11.06
N ASN A 293 11.17 -13.22 -10.84
CA ASN A 293 11.16 -14.23 -11.90
C ASN A 293 10.12 -15.34 -11.66
N PHE A 294 9.05 -15.03 -10.92
CA PHE A 294 7.94 -15.94 -10.64
C PHE A 294 6.75 -15.62 -11.54
N LEU A 295 6.01 -16.63 -12.01
CA LEU A 295 4.82 -16.38 -12.82
C LEU A 295 3.59 -16.04 -11.95
N SER A 296 2.84 -15.00 -12.33
CA SER A 296 1.72 -14.47 -11.56
C SER A 296 2.15 -13.96 -10.18
N SER A 297 3.24 -13.20 -10.12
CA SER A 297 3.80 -12.67 -8.86
C SER A 297 2.81 -11.95 -7.94
N PRO A 298 1.82 -11.17 -8.42
CA PRO A 298 0.81 -10.54 -7.56
C PRO A 298 -0.01 -11.53 -6.73
N GLU A 299 -0.22 -12.75 -7.24
CA GLU A 299 -0.94 -13.83 -6.56
C GLU A 299 -0.07 -14.59 -5.54
N GLY A 300 1.11 -14.09 -5.18
CA GLY A 300 2.01 -14.82 -4.26
C GLY A 300 2.94 -13.97 -3.41
N TYR A 301 3.37 -12.79 -3.87
CA TYR A 301 4.31 -11.95 -3.12
C TYR A 301 3.79 -11.59 -1.72
N PHE A 302 2.65 -10.89 -1.64
CA PHE A 302 2.10 -10.43 -0.36
C PHE A 302 1.71 -11.59 0.56
N HIS A 303 1.13 -12.65 -0.01
CA HIS A 303 0.78 -13.90 0.68
C HIS A 303 2.00 -14.55 1.34
N THR A 304 3.11 -14.65 0.61
CA THR A 304 4.34 -15.26 1.11
C THR A 304 4.97 -14.38 2.18
N VAL A 305 4.99 -13.06 2.00
CA VAL A 305 5.52 -12.15 3.04
C VAL A 305 4.68 -12.23 4.32
N ILE A 306 3.36 -12.10 4.23
CA ILE A 306 2.50 -12.05 5.43
C ILE A 306 2.49 -13.36 6.21
N CYS A 307 2.54 -14.50 5.53
CA CYS A 307 2.48 -15.81 6.16
C CYS A 307 3.82 -16.30 6.71
N ASN A 308 4.95 -15.74 6.25
CA ASN A 308 6.27 -16.05 6.81
C ASN A 308 6.72 -15.00 7.86
N ALA A 309 6.01 -13.89 8.02
CA ALA A 309 6.27 -12.90 9.07
C ALA A 309 5.51 -13.26 10.36
N GLN A 310 6.25 -13.45 11.45
CA GLN A 310 5.71 -13.93 12.74
C GLN A 310 4.64 -12.98 13.31
N GLU A 311 4.82 -11.68 13.12
CA GLU A 311 3.97 -10.61 13.62
C GLU A 311 2.63 -10.56 12.89
N PHE A 312 2.58 -11.00 11.63
CA PHE A 312 1.40 -10.82 10.77
C PHE A 312 0.64 -12.12 10.46
N ARG A 313 1.28 -13.30 10.56
CA ARG A 313 0.65 -14.59 10.18
C ARG A 313 -0.71 -14.85 10.84
N ASN A 314 -0.91 -14.35 12.06
CA ASN A 314 -2.13 -14.50 12.87
C ASN A 314 -3.14 -13.35 12.71
N THR A 315 -2.89 -12.42 11.79
CA THR A 315 -3.79 -11.29 11.48
C THR A 315 -4.54 -11.48 10.15
N THR A 316 -4.29 -12.60 9.46
CA THR A 316 -4.91 -12.89 8.16
C THR A 316 -6.36 -13.33 8.31
N VAL A 317 -7.23 -12.69 7.52
CA VAL A 317 -8.61 -13.11 7.24
C VAL A 317 -8.61 -13.65 5.81
N ASN A 318 -8.91 -14.95 5.66
CA ASN A 318 -8.79 -15.65 4.39
C ASN A 318 -9.97 -15.34 3.44
N SER A 319 -9.95 -14.13 2.87
CA SER A 319 -10.92 -13.59 1.92
C SER A 319 -10.30 -12.40 1.21
N ASP A 320 -10.56 -12.24 -0.09
CA ASP A 320 -10.17 -11.05 -0.86
C ASP A 320 -11.25 -9.96 -0.89
N LEU A 321 -12.40 -10.18 -0.23
CA LEU A 321 -13.57 -9.29 -0.21
C LEU A 321 -14.20 -9.04 -1.60
N HIS A 322 -13.97 -9.91 -2.57
CA HIS A 322 -14.55 -9.80 -3.91
C HIS A 322 -15.57 -10.91 -4.18
N PHE A 323 -16.66 -10.55 -4.85
CA PHE A 323 -17.41 -11.51 -5.63
C PHE A 323 -16.72 -11.71 -6.99
N ILE A 324 -16.32 -12.95 -7.27
CA ILE A 324 -15.70 -13.33 -8.54
C ILE A 324 -16.35 -14.59 -9.06
N SER A 325 -16.85 -14.56 -10.30
CA SER A 325 -17.41 -15.73 -10.96
C SER A 325 -16.33 -16.44 -11.78
N TRP A 326 -16.00 -17.69 -11.41
CA TRP A 326 -14.97 -18.49 -12.06
C TRP A 326 -15.56 -19.74 -12.76
N ASP A 327 -14.87 -20.21 -13.80
CA ASP A 327 -14.98 -21.60 -14.25
C ASP A 327 -14.56 -22.56 -13.12
N ASN A 328 -15.02 -23.81 -13.15
CA ASN A 328 -14.51 -24.87 -12.30
C ASN A 328 -13.93 -26.02 -13.16
N PRO A 329 -12.61 -26.23 -13.18
CA PRO A 329 -11.57 -25.48 -12.47
C PRO A 329 -11.35 -24.05 -13.04
N PRO A 330 -10.83 -23.09 -12.25
CA PRO A 330 -10.62 -21.72 -12.69
C PRO A 330 -9.67 -21.61 -13.89
N LYS A 331 -10.07 -20.85 -14.91
CA LYS A 331 -9.20 -20.42 -16.03
C LYS A 331 -8.39 -19.17 -15.64
N GLN A 332 -7.60 -18.64 -16.58
CA GLN A 332 -6.75 -17.46 -16.34
C GLN A 332 -7.54 -16.18 -16.03
N HIS A 333 -8.73 -16.01 -16.62
CA HIS A 333 -9.56 -14.83 -16.42
C HIS A 333 -10.96 -15.25 -15.93
N PRO A 334 -11.55 -14.55 -14.95
CA PRO A 334 -12.90 -14.83 -14.49
C PRO A 334 -13.93 -14.45 -15.56
N HIS A 335 -15.17 -14.91 -15.38
CA HIS A 335 -16.28 -14.51 -16.24
C HIS A 335 -16.55 -13.00 -16.15
N LEU A 336 -17.01 -12.44 -17.27
CA LEU A 336 -17.49 -11.06 -17.29
C LEU A 336 -18.88 -11.00 -16.64
N LEU A 337 -18.99 -10.21 -15.58
CA LEU A 337 -20.25 -10.02 -14.86
C LEU A 337 -21.21 -9.16 -15.68
N ARG A 338 -22.47 -9.58 -15.76
CA ARG A 338 -23.57 -8.92 -16.49
C ARG A 338 -24.80 -8.75 -15.59
N LEU A 339 -25.86 -8.15 -16.11
CA LEU A 339 -27.14 -7.99 -15.41
C LEU A 339 -27.70 -9.29 -14.80
N ALA A 340 -27.49 -10.44 -15.47
CA ALA A 340 -27.92 -11.74 -14.97
C ALA A 340 -27.25 -12.16 -13.65
N ASP A 341 -26.11 -11.54 -13.31
CA ASP A 341 -25.33 -11.86 -12.12
C ASP A 341 -25.67 -10.97 -10.92
N MET A 342 -26.55 -9.97 -11.10
CA MET A 342 -26.90 -8.98 -10.06
C MET A 342 -27.32 -9.62 -8.74
N GLN A 343 -28.21 -10.61 -8.78
CA GLN A 343 -28.67 -11.27 -7.57
C GLN A 343 -27.54 -12.02 -6.87
N ARG A 344 -26.69 -12.75 -7.62
CA ARG A 344 -25.53 -13.47 -7.06
C ARG A 344 -24.52 -12.51 -6.43
N MET A 345 -24.31 -11.34 -7.04
CA MET A 345 -23.47 -10.29 -6.49
C MET A 345 -24.00 -9.79 -5.14
N ILE A 346 -25.30 -9.50 -5.04
CA ILE A 346 -25.94 -9.04 -3.81
C ILE A 346 -25.89 -10.13 -2.72
N ASP A 347 -26.24 -11.37 -3.08
CA ASP A 347 -26.31 -12.51 -2.16
C ASP A 347 -24.94 -12.90 -1.60
N SER A 348 -23.86 -12.60 -2.33
CA SER A 348 -22.49 -12.83 -1.87
C SER A 348 -22.11 -12.03 -0.62
N ASN A 349 -22.81 -10.92 -0.37
CA ASN A 349 -22.49 -9.94 0.66
C ASN A 349 -21.11 -9.26 0.53
N ALA A 350 -20.38 -9.49 -0.57
CA ALA A 350 -19.07 -8.91 -0.81
C ALA A 350 -19.18 -7.40 -1.07
N PRO A 351 -18.22 -6.59 -0.58
CA PRO A 351 -18.21 -5.14 -0.83
C PRO A 351 -17.72 -4.77 -2.24
N PHE A 352 -17.07 -5.69 -2.95
CA PHE A 352 -16.57 -5.48 -4.31
C PHE A 352 -16.91 -6.65 -5.22
N ALA A 353 -16.94 -6.42 -6.53
CA ALA A 353 -17.09 -7.47 -7.52
C ALA A 353 -16.20 -7.26 -8.76
N ARG A 354 -15.88 -8.37 -9.42
CA ARG A 354 -15.13 -8.38 -10.68
C ARG A 354 -15.37 -9.64 -11.51
N LYS A 355 -15.21 -9.60 -12.84
CA LYS A 355 -14.70 -8.49 -13.66
C LYS A 355 -15.83 -7.91 -14.52
N PHE A 356 -15.97 -6.58 -14.51
CA PHE A 356 -16.95 -5.89 -15.34
C PHE A 356 -16.39 -5.55 -16.73
N PRO A 357 -17.20 -5.70 -17.80
CA PRO A 357 -16.92 -5.07 -19.08
C PRO A 357 -16.99 -3.54 -18.96
N ARG A 358 -16.30 -2.85 -19.87
CA ARG A 358 -16.37 -1.38 -19.96
C ARG A 358 -17.78 -0.96 -20.35
N ASP A 359 -18.30 0.07 -19.68
CA ASP A 359 -19.56 0.73 -19.99
C ASP A 359 -20.76 -0.25 -20.11
N ASP A 360 -20.73 -1.37 -19.37
CA ASP A 360 -21.82 -2.35 -19.38
C ASP A 360 -23.03 -1.85 -18.55
N PRO A 361 -24.28 -2.08 -19.01
CA PRO A 361 -25.49 -1.67 -18.28
C PRO A 361 -25.60 -2.20 -16.84
N VAL A 362 -24.89 -3.28 -16.51
CA VAL A 362 -24.81 -3.77 -15.12
C VAL A 362 -24.23 -2.72 -14.17
N LEU A 363 -23.30 -1.89 -14.64
CA LEU A 363 -22.71 -0.81 -13.82
C LEU A 363 -23.74 0.27 -13.52
N ASP A 364 -24.61 0.60 -14.48
CA ASP A 364 -25.71 1.57 -14.29
C ASP A 364 -26.76 1.03 -13.31
N LYS A 365 -26.99 -0.29 -13.35
CA LYS A 365 -27.85 -0.99 -12.40
C LYS A 365 -27.27 -0.95 -10.98
N ILE A 366 -25.95 -1.17 -10.83
CA ILE A 366 -25.26 -1.03 -9.53
C ILE A 366 -25.32 0.41 -9.03
N ASP A 367 -25.02 1.39 -9.90
CA ASP A 367 -25.06 2.81 -9.53
C ASP A 367 -26.43 3.24 -9.04
N SER A 368 -27.50 2.83 -9.73
CA SER A 368 -28.87 3.20 -9.37
C SER A 368 -29.43 2.44 -8.15
N GLU A 369 -29.27 1.11 -8.10
CA GLU A 369 -29.93 0.27 -7.08
C GLU A 369 -29.12 0.06 -5.82
N ILE A 370 -27.79 0.12 -5.90
CA ILE A 370 -26.89 -0.18 -4.78
C ILE A 370 -26.23 1.08 -4.24
N LEU A 371 -25.73 1.95 -5.12
CA LEU A 371 -24.96 3.13 -4.74
C LEU A 371 -25.79 4.42 -4.73
N SER A 372 -27.02 4.37 -5.25
CA SER A 372 -27.94 5.51 -5.33
C SER A 372 -27.31 6.76 -5.94
N ARG A 373 -26.55 6.60 -7.03
CA ARG A 373 -25.86 7.70 -7.72
C ARG A 373 -26.25 7.79 -9.20
N GLY A 374 -26.16 9.01 -9.73
CA GLY A 374 -26.30 9.26 -11.17
C GLY A 374 -24.97 9.12 -11.93
N PRO A 375 -25.02 9.18 -13.27
CA PRO A 375 -23.82 9.22 -14.10
C PRO A 375 -22.90 10.37 -13.70
N ASP A 376 -21.59 10.11 -13.62
CA ASP A 376 -20.55 11.11 -13.29
C ASP A 376 -20.71 11.83 -11.94
N MET A 377 -21.57 11.32 -11.04
CA MET A 377 -21.74 11.86 -9.67
C MET A 377 -20.97 11.05 -8.65
N PHE A 378 -20.68 11.59 -7.47
CA PHE A 378 -20.21 10.76 -6.37
C PHE A 378 -21.29 9.82 -5.83
N THR A 379 -20.88 8.73 -5.17
CA THR A 379 -21.79 7.97 -4.31
C THR A 379 -22.21 8.84 -3.11
N PRO A 380 -23.51 9.13 -2.91
CA PRO A 380 -23.97 9.92 -1.79
C PRO A 380 -23.61 9.29 -0.44
N GLY A 381 -23.10 10.10 0.47
CA GLY A 381 -22.80 9.73 1.85
C GLY A 381 -23.16 10.84 2.83
N GLY A 382 -22.93 10.62 4.12
CA GLY A 382 -23.24 11.57 5.19
C GLY A 382 -22.49 12.90 5.10
N TRP A 383 -21.37 12.92 4.36
CA TRP A 383 -20.60 14.12 4.05
C TRP A 383 -21.21 15.00 2.94
N CYS A 384 -22.21 14.51 2.19
CA CYS A 384 -22.86 15.25 1.12
C CYS A 384 -24.03 16.08 1.66
N VAL A 385 -23.89 17.41 1.66
CA VAL A 385 -24.90 18.34 2.24
C VAL A 385 -25.56 19.25 1.21
N GLY A 386 -25.22 19.09 -0.08
CA GLY A 386 -25.85 19.80 -1.18
C GLY A 386 -27.29 19.33 -1.46
N SER A 387 -27.98 20.10 -2.28
CA SER A 387 -29.32 19.73 -2.76
C SER A 387 -29.20 18.78 -3.95
N GLY A 388 -30.02 17.72 -3.97
CA GLY A 388 -30.22 16.85 -5.14
C GLY A 388 -31.29 17.35 -6.12
N LYS A 389 -31.93 18.50 -5.84
CA LYS A 389 -32.97 19.06 -6.72
C LYS A 389 -32.41 19.34 -8.11
N ASN A 390 -33.22 19.11 -9.15
CA ASN A 390 -32.86 19.29 -10.56
C ASN A 390 -31.67 18.41 -11.02
N GLY A 391 -31.39 17.30 -10.34
CA GLY A 391 -30.34 16.36 -10.73
C GLY A 391 -28.92 16.86 -10.46
N THR A 392 -28.74 17.85 -9.58
CA THR A 392 -27.40 18.26 -9.15
C THR A 392 -26.79 17.24 -8.19
N ASP A 393 -25.48 17.01 -8.30
CA ASP A 393 -24.77 16.11 -7.38
C ASP A 393 -24.71 16.75 -5.96
N PRO A 394 -25.37 16.13 -4.95
CA PRO A 394 -25.39 16.66 -3.58
C PRO A 394 -24.01 16.67 -2.91
N CYS A 395 -23.06 15.90 -3.42
CA CYS A 395 -21.70 15.79 -2.90
C CYS A 395 -20.75 16.89 -3.41
N THR A 396 -21.23 17.76 -4.30
CA THR A 396 -20.51 18.99 -4.68
C THR A 396 -20.28 19.93 -3.51
N LEU A 397 -21.20 19.93 -2.53
CA LEU A 397 -21.07 20.66 -1.28
C LEU A 397 -20.63 19.71 -0.15
N ILE A 398 -19.38 19.86 0.27
CA ILE A 398 -18.74 19.03 1.29
C ILE A 398 -19.15 19.51 2.69
N GLY A 399 -19.81 18.63 3.45
CA GLY A 399 -20.13 18.82 4.86
C GLY A 399 -19.10 18.22 5.80
N ASN A 400 -19.55 17.79 6.98
CA ASN A 400 -18.68 17.13 7.95
C ASN A 400 -18.29 15.72 7.46
N ARG A 401 -16.99 15.53 7.23
CA ARG A 401 -16.41 14.28 6.71
C ARG A 401 -16.58 13.08 7.64
N SER A 402 -16.85 13.32 8.94
CA SER A 402 -17.00 12.26 9.95
C SER A 402 -18.44 11.75 10.08
N VAL A 403 -19.40 12.41 9.44
CA VAL A 403 -20.80 11.97 9.45
C VAL A 403 -20.96 10.85 8.43
N ILE A 404 -21.32 9.67 8.92
CA ILE A 404 -21.54 8.46 8.12
C ILE A 404 -23.03 8.11 8.20
N ARG A 405 -23.63 7.73 7.08
CA ARG A 405 -25.01 7.27 6.93
C ARG A 405 -25.02 5.86 6.32
N PRO A 406 -24.81 4.82 7.14
CA PRO A 406 -24.82 3.45 6.63
C PRO A 406 -26.19 3.10 6.05
N GLY A 407 -26.19 2.45 4.90
CA GLY A 407 -27.37 1.94 4.22
C GLY A 407 -27.55 0.43 4.38
N PRO A 408 -28.35 -0.21 3.51
CA PRO A 408 -28.54 -1.66 3.53
C PRO A 408 -27.25 -2.45 3.24
N GLY A 409 -26.26 -1.84 2.58
CA GLY A 409 -24.96 -2.46 2.30
C GLY A 409 -24.17 -2.80 3.55
N ALA A 410 -24.25 -1.97 4.60
CA ALA A 410 -23.59 -2.20 5.87
C ALA A 410 -24.02 -3.53 6.51
N LYS A 411 -25.33 -3.83 6.49
CA LYS A 411 -25.90 -5.07 7.03
C LYS A 411 -25.45 -6.32 6.25
N ARG A 412 -25.40 -6.22 4.92
CA ARG A 412 -24.85 -7.30 4.08
C ARG A 412 -23.39 -7.55 4.44
N LEU A 413 -22.59 -6.48 4.44
CA LEU A 413 -21.17 -6.58 4.75
C LEU A 413 -20.92 -7.12 6.17
N GLU A 414 -21.70 -6.69 7.16
CA GLU A 414 -21.63 -7.20 8.53
C GLU A 414 -21.87 -8.71 8.60
N LYS A 415 -22.82 -9.24 7.82
CA LYS A 415 -23.06 -10.68 7.72
C LYS A 415 -21.86 -11.43 7.16
N LEU A 416 -21.22 -10.89 6.12
CA LEU A 416 -19.98 -11.47 5.56
C LEU A 416 -18.86 -11.46 6.61
N ILE A 417 -18.59 -10.30 7.20
CA ILE A 417 -17.52 -10.11 8.17
C ILE A 417 -17.71 -11.00 9.40
N SER A 418 -18.93 -11.10 9.92
CA SER A 418 -19.25 -12.00 11.05
C SER A 418 -18.97 -13.46 10.72
N SER A 419 -19.30 -13.89 9.49
CA SER A 419 -18.99 -15.24 9.02
C SER A 419 -17.47 -15.47 8.92
N LEU A 420 -16.73 -14.53 8.33
CA LEU A 420 -15.28 -14.61 8.16
C LEU A 420 -14.54 -14.62 9.50
N LEU A 421 -15.04 -13.88 10.50
CA LEU A 421 -14.44 -13.76 11.83
C LEU A 421 -14.98 -14.78 12.85
N SER A 422 -15.88 -15.67 12.44
CA SER A 422 -16.36 -16.76 13.29
C SER A 422 -15.24 -17.72 13.70
N ILE A 423 -15.44 -18.42 14.83
CA ILE A 423 -14.47 -19.37 15.40
C ILE A 423 -14.10 -20.45 14.36
N ASP A 424 -15.06 -20.91 13.58
CA ASP A 424 -14.88 -22.00 12.61
C ASP A 424 -14.14 -21.56 11.35
N ASN A 425 -14.15 -20.26 11.01
CA ASN A 425 -13.55 -19.74 9.78
C ASN A 425 -12.24 -18.98 10.01
N PHE A 426 -12.15 -18.17 11.07
CA PHE A 426 -11.03 -17.25 11.22
C PHE A 426 -9.73 -17.98 11.58
N ARG A 427 -9.65 -18.56 12.78
CA ARG A 427 -8.44 -19.22 13.28
C ARG A 427 -8.00 -20.43 12.44
N PRO A 428 -8.91 -21.31 11.97
CA PRO A 428 -8.50 -22.48 11.19
C PRO A 428 -7.96 -22.15 9.81
N ARG A 429 -8.28 -20.98 9.23
CA ARG A 429 -7.91 -20.59 7.86
C ARG A 429 -6.79 -19.54 7.79
N GLN A 430 -6.15 -19.20 8.92
CA GLN A 430 -4.95 -18.37 8.93
C GLN A 430 -3.76 -19.10 8.30
N CYS A 431 -2.65 -18.39 8.11
CA CYS A 431 -1.42 -18.93 7.53
C CYS A 431 -0.98 -20.21 8.25
N LYS A 432 -0.86 -21.30 7.50
CA LYS A 432 -0.40 -22.63 7.97
C LYS A 432 0.67 -23.17 7.05
#